data_AF-A0A4Z2DQK4-F1
#
_entry.id   AF-A0A4Z2DQK4-F1
#
_cell.length_a   1.000
_cell.length_b   1.000
_cell.length_c   1.000
_cell.angle_alpha   90.00
_cell.angle_beta   90.00
_cell.angle_gamma   90.00
#
_symmetry.space_group_name_H-M   'P 1'
#
loop_
_entity.id
_entity.type
_entity.pdbx_description
1 polymer ?
#
loop_
_entity_poly.entity_id
_entity_poly.type
_entity_poly.pdbx_seq_one_letter_code
_entity_poly.pdbx_strand_id
1 'polypeptide(L)'
;MNSFSLTIVLLINMITLQSCLCYNTGGYQQINQYGRHSLNQSVIQQSVVLANKMFNSLHWFTPNDVTNTTTQIVAGLMFRYNLHLVQTNCTKKSVFKHVSNTNGSKCRRDNKTAGAVCRVQVLYQPWEKNEYDIKIISCQSKVEPSPKKENRLNKPIRRYTNATSMAKHQNI
;
A
#
# COMPACT_ATOMS: atom_id res chain seq x y z
N MET A 1 2.19 -16.39 -67.36
CA MET A 1 1.40 -15.82 -66.24
C MET A 1 2.08 -16.25 -64.96
N ASN A 2 2.77 -15.30 -64.33
CA ASN A 2 3.91 -15.58 -63.45
C ASN A 2 3.48 -15.83 -62.00
N SER A 3 3.66 -17.07 -61.55
CA SER A 3 3.40 -17.53 -60.17
C SER A 3 4.14 -16.69 -59.09
N PHE A 4 5.27 -16.08 -59.46
CA PHE A 4 6.06 -15.20 -58.58
C PHE A 4 5.35 -13.91 -58.17
N SER A 5 4.34 -13.46 -58.92
CA SER A 5 3.61 -12.23 -58.60
C SER A 5 2.61 -12.41 -57.46
N LEU A 6 2.03 -13.61 -57.31
CA LEU A 6 1.00 -13.90 -56.31
C LEU A 6 1.59 -14.10 -54.92
N THR A 7 2.77 -14.72 -54.81
CA THR A 7 3.44 -14.94 -53.52
C THR A 7 3.93 -13.65 -52.89
N ILE A 8 4.42 -12.70 -53.70
CA ILE A 8 4.84 -11.37 -53.23
C ILE A 8 3.66 -10.56 -52.70
N VAL A 9 2.50 -10.59 -53.38
CA VAL A 9 1.27 -9.90 -52.93
C VAL A 9 0.72 -10.50 -51.63
N LEU A 10 0.83 -11.81 -51.43
CA LEU A 10 0.42 -12.47 -50.18
C LEU A 10 1.33 -12.14 -49.00
N LEU A 11 2.66 -12.04 -49.23
CA LEU A 11 3.60 -11.66 -48.18
C LEU A 11 3.46 -10.19 -47.77
N ILE A 12 3.18 -9.28 -48.71
CA ILE A 12 2.95 -7.86 -48.41
C ILE A 12 1.68 -7.68 -47.56
N ASN A 13 0.60 -8.43 -47.83
CA ASN A 13 -0.64 -8.37 -47.04
C ASN A 13 -0.48 -8.92 -45.61
N MET A 14 0.40 -9.91 -45.39
CA MET A 14 0.69 -10.44 -44.06
C MET A 14 1.55 -9.50 -43.21
N ILE A 15 2.43 -8.71 -43.84
CA ILE A 15 3.26 -7.72 -43.13
C ILE A 15 2.41 -6.51 -42.69
N THR A 16 1.36 -6.15 -43.44
CA THR A 16 0.47 -5.03 -43.08
C THR A 16 -0.55 -5.34 -41.98
N LEU A 17 -0.74 -6.60 -41.56
CA LEU A 17 -1.60 -6.94 -40.41
C LEU A 17 -0.86 -6.98 -39.07
N GLN A 18 0.48 -7.04 -39.07
CA GLN A 18 1.26 -7.16 -37.83
C GLN A 18 1.62 -5.81 -37.19
N SER A 19 1.48 -4.70 -37.92
CA SER A 19 1.92 -3.36 -37.48
C SER A 19 0.90 -2.59 -36.61
N CYS A 20 -0.27 -3.15 -36.31
CA CYS A 20 -1.28 -2.50 -35.46
C CYS A 20 -1.23 -2.91 -33.97
N LEU A 21 -0.26 -3.71 -33.54
CA LEU A 21 -0.12 -4.09 -32.11
C LEU A 21 0.79 -3.15 -31.30
N CYS A 22 1.04 -1.93 -31.75
CA CYS A 22 1.58 -0.88 -30.89
C CYS A 22 0.45 -0.27 -30.05
N TYR A 23 -0.17 -1.06 -29.17
CA TYR A 23 -0.91 -0.52 -28.03
C TYR A 23 0.13 0.06 -27.07
N ASN A 24 0.60 1.28 -27.36
CA ASN A 24 1.24 2.09 -26.34
C ASN A 24 0.26 2.15 -25.18
N THR A 25 0.59 1.47 -24.06
CA THR A 25 -0.19 1.60 -22.84
C THR A 25 -0.34 3.09 -22.56
N GLY A 26 -1.58 3.58 -22.47
CA GLY A 26 -1.85 5.01 -22.39
C GLY A 26 -1.13 5.62 -21.19
N GLY A 27 -0.78 6.90 -21.26
CA GLY A 27 -0.18 7.62 -20.11
C GLY A 27 -1.09 7.62 -18.89
N TYR A 28 -0.53 7.96 -17.72
CA TYR A 28 -1.31 8.13 -16.50
C TYR A 28 -2.25 9.33 -16.62
N GLN A 29 -3.53 9.13 -16.34
CA GLN A 29 -4.52 10.20 -16.29
C GLN A 29 -5.06 10.33 -14.86
N GLN A 30 -5.46 11.54 -14.48
CA GLN A 30 -6.31 11.74 -13.29
C GLN A 30 -7.60 10.94 -13.47
N ILE A 31 -8.16 10.44 -12.36
CA ILE A 31 -9.35 9.58 -12.43
C ILE A 31 -10.53 10.34 -13.06
N ASN A 32 -11.00 9.85 -14.20
CA ASN A 32 -12.21 10.37 -14.83
C ASN A 32 -13.48 9.81 -14.15
N GLN A 33 -14.65 10.34 -14.50
CA GLN A 33 -15.93 9.95 -13.90
C GLN A 33 -16.20 8.43 -13.94
N TYR A 34 -15.77 7.75 -15.01
CA TYR A 34 -15.95 6.31 -15.19
C TYR A 34 -15.02 5.50 -14.27
N GLY A 35 -13.75 5.92 -14.16
CA GLY A 35 -12.81 5.32 -13.23
C GLY A 35 -13.26 5.47 -11.77
N ARG A 36 -13.87 6.61 -11.42
CA ARG A 36 -14.41 6.86 -10.08
C ARG A 36 -15.57 5.91 -9.74
N HIS A 37 -16.36 5.51 -10.74
CA HIS A 37 -17.42 4.53 -10.58
C HIS A 37 -16.88 3.10 -10.37
N SER A 38 -15.77 2.74 -11.03
CA SER A 38 -15.12 1.42 -10.89
C SER A 38 -14.39 1.26 -9.55
N LEU A 39 -13.80 2.33 -9.00
CA LEU A 39 -13.18 2.29 -7.67
C LEU A 39 -14.24 2.45 -6.57
N ASN A 40 -15.00 1.39 -6.32
CA ASN A 40 -16.07 1.39 -5.33
C ASN A 40 -15.58 0.99 -3.93
N GLN A 41 -16.48 1.09 -2.95
CA GLN A 41 -16.19 0.77 -1.55
C GLN A 41 -15.74 -0.69 -1.35
N SER A 42 -16.24 -1.64 -2.14
CA SER A 42 -15.86 -3.06 -2.03
C SER A 42 -14.38 -3.28 -2.39
N VAL A 43 -13.91 -2.66 -3.46
CA VAL A 43 -12.49 -2.72 -3.89
C VAL A 43 -11.57 -2.15 -2.80
N ILE A 44 -11.97 -1.04 -2.18
CA ILE A 44 -11.24 -0.45 -1.05
C ILE A 44 -11.21 -1.42 0.14
N GLN A 45 -12.33 -2.04 0.51
CA GLN A 45 -12.36 -3.00 1.61
C GLN A 45 -11.51 -4.25 1.35
N GLN A 46 -11.54 -4.79 0.13
CA GLN A 46 -10.68 -5.92 -0.26
C GLN A 46 -9.20 -5.53 -0.17
N SER A 47 -8.84 -4.32 -0.59
CA SER A 47 -7.48 -3.78 -0.45
C SER A 47 -7.04 -3.68 1.01
N VAL A 48 -7.93 -3.25 1.90
CA VAL A 48 -7.67 -3.18 3.35
C VAL A 48 -7.41 -4.58 3.92
N VAL A 49 -8.19 -5.59 3.51
CA VAL A 49 -7.98 -6.98 3.93
C VAL A 49 -6.61 -7.47 3.48
N LEU A 50 -6.24 -7.24 2.22
CA LEU A 50 -4.93 -7.63 1.68
C LEU A 50 -3.77 -6.93 2.41
N ALA A 51 -3.87 -5.62 2.64
CA ALA A 51 -2.86 -4.87 3.38
C ALA A 51 -2.71 -5.40 4.82
N ASN A 52 -3.82 -5.68 5.51
CA ASN A 52 -3.77 -6.25 6.86
C ASN A 52 -3.15 -7.65 6.90
N LYS A 53 -3.29 -8.46 5.85
CA LYS A 53 -2.59 -9.75 5.75
C LYS A 53 -1.08 -9.57 5.65
N MET A 54 -0.61 -8.50 5.00
CA MET A 54 0.82 -8.21 4.84
C MET A 54 1.48 -7.61 6.08
N PHE A 55 0.74 -6.85 6.88
CA PHE A 55 1.33 -6.20 8.06
C PHE A 55 1.75 -7.20 9.13
N ASN A 56 2.95 -7.06 9.67
CA ASN A 56 3.35 -7.75 10.89
C ASN A 56 2.88 -6.95 12.13
N SER A 57 1.57 -6.90 12.33
CA SER A 57 0.93 -6.26 13.48
C SER A 57 -0.17 -7.15 14.05
N LEU A 58 -0.33 -7.11 15.37
CA LEU A 58 -1.43 -7.77 16.08
C LEU A 58 -2.79 -7.12 15.77
N HIS A 59 -2.77 -5.81 15.51
CA HIS A 59 -3.96 -4.99 15.39
C HIS A 59 -4.47 -4.89 13.96
N TRP A 60 -5.77 -4.65 13.84
CA TRP A 60 -6.43 -4.38 12.56
C TRP A 60 -6.29 -2.90 12.19
N PHE A 61 -6.05 -2.64 10.92
CA PHE A 61 -6.02 -1.31 10.33
C PHE A 61 -7.27 -1.08 9.49
N THR A 62 -7.87 0.10 9.64
CA THR A 62 -9.08 0.52 8.91
C THR A 62 -8.74 1.64 7.93
N PRO A 63 -9.47 1.79 6.80
CA PRO A 63 -9.26 2.90 5.89
C PRO A 63 -9.55 4.24 6.57
N ASN A 64 -8.64 5.18 6.37
CA ASN A 64 -8.80 6.57 6.74
C ASN A 64 -9.13 7.43 5.52
N ASP A 65 -8.36 7.26 4.44
CA ASP A 65 -8.50 8.07 3.22
C ASP A 65 -7.90 7.37 2.00
N VAL A 66 -8.30 7.82 0.80
CA VAL A 66 -7.78 7.38 -0.49
C VAL A 66 -7.31 8.60 -1.27
N THR A 67 -6.04 8.63 -1.66
CA THR A 67 -5.42 9.79 -2.31
C THR A 67 -4.62 9.37 -3.54
N ASN A 68 -4.15 10.34 -4.34
CA ASN A 68 -3.30 10.11 -5.51
C ASN A 68 -3.84 9.04 -6.46
N THR A 69 -5.15 9.10 -6.72
CA THR A 69 -5.81 8.13 -7.57
C THR A 69 -5.56 8.46 -9.04
N THR A 70 -5.04 7.49 -9.78
CA THR A 70 -4.74 7.58 -11.21
C THR A 70 -5.36 6.42 -11.94
N THR A 71 -5.67 6.64 -13.21
CA THR A 71 -6.20 5.62 -14.11
C THR A 71 -5.33 5.52 -15.35
N GLN A 72 -5.17 4.30 -15.85
CA GLN A 72 -4.42 3.99 -17.06
C GLN A 72 -5.20 2.98 -17.90
N ILE A 73 -5.38 3.28 -19.19
CA ILE A 73 -5.94 2.33 -20.15
C ILE A 73 -4.82 1.39 -20.59
N VAL A 74 -5.05 0.10 -20.39
CA VAL A 74 -4.16 -1.01 -20.80
C VAL A 74 -5.02 -2.05 -21.53
N ALA A 75 -4.64 -3.33 -21.52
CA ALA A 75 -5.58 -4.41 -21.77
C ALA A 75 -6.58 -4.55 -20.59
N GLY A 76 -7.33 -3.48 -20.29
CA GLY A 76 -8.11 -3.30 -19.07
C GLY A 76 -8.14 -1.85 -18.63
N LEU A 77 -8.75 -1.61 -17.47
CA LEU A 77 -8.60 -0.39 -16.71
C LEU A 77 -7.72 -0.65 -15.51
N MET A 78 -6.58 0.05 -15.42
CA MET A 78 -5.70 -0.04 -14.27
C MET A 78 -5.82 1.21 -13.40
N PHE A 79 -6.15 1.02 -12.13
CA PHE A 79 -6.22 2.06 -11.11
C PHE A 79 -5.02 1.97 -10.20
N ARG A 80 -4.46 3.11 -9.80
CA ARG A 80 -3.45 3.18 -8.75
C ARG A 80 -3.80 4.27 -7.77
N TYR A 81 -3.70 3.99 -6.48
CA TYR A 81 -4.00 4.95 -5.43
C TYR A 81 -3.18 4.68 -4.16
N ASN A 82 -3.11 5.71 -3.32
CA ASN A 82 -2.56 5.63 -1.98
C ASN A 82 -3.69 5.42 -0.97
N LEU A 83 -3.68 4.25 -0.32
CA LEU A 83 -4.60 3.88 0.74
C LEU A 83 -3.99 4.28 2.10
N HIS A 84 -4.57 5.29 2.74
CA HIS A 84 -4.19 5.68 4.10
C HIS A 84 -4.94 4.82 5.10
N LEU A 85 -4.20 4.20 5.98
CA LEU A 85 -4.68 3.28 6.99
C LEU A 85 -4.36 3.82 8.39
N VAL A 86 -5.30 3.60 9.31
CA VAL A 86 -5.12 3.92 10.73
C VAL A 86 -5.34 2.65 11.55
N GLN A 87 -4.52 2.46 12.57
CA GLN A 87 -4.65 1.33 13.47
C GLN A 87 -5.95 1.46 14.29
N THR A 88 -6.51 0.32 14.65
CA THR A 88 -7.68 0.24 15.53
C THR A 88 -7.34 -0.51 16.81
N ASN A 89 -8.24 -0.43 17.80
CA ASN A 89 -8.14 -1.22 19.02
C ASN A 89 -8.46 -2.72 18.81
N CYS A 90 -8.95 -3.12 17.65
CA CYS A 90 -9.24 -4.52 17.32
C CYS A 90 -7.95 -5.30 17.07
N THR A 91 -7.97 -6.58 17.42
CA THR A 91 -6.95 -7.53 16.97
C THR A 91 -7.36 -8.12 15.62
N LYS A 92 -6.41 -8.57 14.82
CA LYS A 92 -6.73 -9.28 13.56
C LYS A 92 -7.56 -10.54 13.82
N LYS A 93 -7.25 -11.27 14.89
CA LYS A 93 -7.99 -12.47 15.30
C LYS A 93 -9.47 -12.17 15.57
N SER A 94 -9.78 -11.07 16.26
CA SER A 94 -11.17 -10.69 16.50
C SER A 94 -11.88 -10.34 15.20
N VAL A 95 -11.26 -9.54 14.33
CA VAL A 95 -11.88 -9.16 13.05
C VAL A 95 -12.15 -10.39 12.17
N PHE A 96 -11.17 -11.27 11.96
CA PHE A 96 -11.38 -12.47 11.13
C PHE A 96 -12.42 -13.45 11.71
N LYS A 97 -12.59 -13.50 13.04
CA LYS A 97 -13.63 -14.32 13.68
C LYS A 97 -15.03 -13.70 13.55
N HIS A 98 -15.14 -12.38 13.42
CA HIS A 98 -16.41 -11.67 13.32
C HIS A 98 -16.86 -11.41 11.88
N VAL A 99 -16.01 -11.60 10.86
CA VAL A 99 -16.46 -11.59 9.45
C VAL A 99 -17.51 -12.69 9.19
N SER A 100 -17.56 -13.75 10.01
CA SER A 100 -18.54 -14.83 9.93
C SER A 100 -19.74 -14.72 10.87
N ASN A 101 -19.78 -13.72 11.78
CA ASN A 101 -20.86 -13.57 12.77
C ASN A 101 -21.40 -12.14 12.75
N THR A 102 -22.71 -12.01 12.49
CA THR A 102 -23.50 -10.79 12.23
C THR A 102 -23.46 -9.67 13.28
N ASN A 103 -22.63 -9.78 14.33
CA ASN A 103 -22.32 -8.72 15.29
C ASN A 103 -20.84 -8.35 15.17
N GLY A 104 -20.48 -7.67 14.09
CA GLY A 104 -19.12 -7.16 13.87
C GLY A 104 -18.73 -6.20 14.99
N SER A 105 -17.70 -6.53 15.76
CA SER A 105 -17.13 -5.62 16.75
C SER A 105 -16.78 -4.30 16.06
N LYS A 106 -17.45 -3.20 16.40
CA LYS A 106 -17.12 -1.86 15.88
C LYS A 106 -15.71 -1.50 16.33
N CYS A 107 -14.73 -1.67 15.45
CA CYS A 107 -13.34 -1.35 15.73
C CYS A 107 -13.19 0.17 15.84
N ARG A 108 -12.74 0.65 17.01
CA ARG A 108 -12.49 2.08 17.22
C ARG A 108 -11.11 2.42 16.69
N ARG A 109 -11.02 3.50 15.91
CA ARG A 109 -9.74 4.06 15.46
C ARG A 109 -8.91 4.47 16.67
N ASP A 110 -7.63 4.15 16.63
CA ASP A 110 -6.66 4.62 17.59
C ASP A 110 -5.84 5.76 16.96
N ASN A 111 -6.29 6.99 17.22
CA ASN A 111 -5.67 8.20 16.67
C ASN A 111 -4.27 8.47 17.25
N LYS A 112 -3.85 7.74 18.30
CA LYS A 112 -2.52 7.88 18.91
C LYS A 112 -1.46 7.02 18.23
N THR A 113 -1.88 5.99 17.51
CA THR A 113 -0.97 5.04 16.89
C THR A 113 -0.64 5.44 15.46
N ALA A 114 0.62 5.22 15.07
CA ALA A 114 1.09 5.50 13.73
C ALA A 114 0.25 4.80 12.67
N GLY A 115 -0.19 5.57 11.66
CA GLY A 115 -0.88 5.03 10.49
C GLY A 115 0.07 4.32 9.53
N ALA A 116 -0.47 3.88 8.40
CA ALA A 116 0.32 3.39 7.26
C ALA A 116 -0.23 3.96 5.96
N VAL A 117 0.61 4.05 4.93
CA VAL A 117 0.18 4.39 3.56
C VAL A 117 0.59 3.25 2.65
N CYS A 118 -0.38 2.63 1.99
CA CYS A 118 -0.15 1.57 1.02
C CYS A 118 -0.39 2.06 -0.40
N ARG A 119 0.54 1.75 -1.31
CA ARG A 119 0.33 1.91 -2.75
C ARG A 119 -0.41 0.69 -3.27
N VAL A 120 -1.60 0.92 -3.83
CA VAL A 120 -2.46 -0.14 -4.35
C VAL A 120 -2.56 0.00 -5.86
N GLN A 121 -2.55 -1.14 -6.55
CA GLN A 121 -2.84 -1.25 -7.97
C GLN A 121 -4.02 -2.20 -8.16
N VAL A 122 -4.98 -1.79 -8.98
CA VAL A 122 -6.17 -2.59 -9.29
C VAL A 122 -6.30 -2.70 -10.80
N LEU A 123 -6.41 -3.91 -11.32
CA LEU A 123 -6.69 -4.17 -12.73
C LEU A 123 -8.12 -4.70 -12.89
N TYR A 124 -8.89 -4.05 -13.75
CA TYR A 124 -10.26 -4.42 -14.09
C TYR A 124 -10.35 -4.81 -15.57
N GLN A 125 -10.77 -6.04 -15.84
CA GLN A 125 -10.83 -6.63 -17.18
C GLN A 125 -12.12 -7.42 -17.37
N PRO A 126 -13.28 -6.75 -17.57
CA PRO A 126 -14.59 -7.41 -17.58
C PRO A 126 -14.74 -8.51 -18.63
N TRP A 127 -13.97 -8.44 -19.73
CA TRP A 127 -13.99 -9.46 -20.80
C TRP A 127 -13.18 -10.72 -20.48
N GLU A 128 -12.29 -10.70 -19.48
CA GLU A 128 -11.50 -11.86 -19.06
C GLU A 128 -12.06 -12.45 -17.77
N LYS A 129 -12.33 -11.57 -16.80
CA LYS A 129 -12.82 -11.93 -15.47
C LYS A 129 -13.62 -10.75 -14.91
N ASN A 130 -14.84 -11.03 -14.44
CA ASN A 130 -15.71 -10.03 -13.81
C ASN A 130 -15.26 -9.62 -12.39
N GLU A 131 -13.96 -9.73 -12.09
CA GLU A 131 -13.36 -9.46 -10.80
C GLU A 131 -12.18 -8.47 -10.93
N TYR A 132 -11.87 -7.79 -9.83
CA TYR A 132 -10.75 -6.88 -9.71
C TYR A 132 -9.49 -7.64 -9.27
N ASP A 133 -8.40 -7.57 -10.05
CA ASP A 133 -7.08 -8.04 -9.61
C ASP A 133 -6.41 -6.93 -8.78
N ILE A 134 -6.46 -7.08 -7.45
CA ILE A 134 -5.95 -6.10 -6.48
C ILE A 134 -4.56 -6.52 -5.98
N LYS A 135 -3.58 -5.63 -6.15
CA LYS A 135 -2.20 -5.80 -5.71
C LYS A 135 -1.78 -4.69 -4.77
N ILE A 136 -1.27 -5.06 -3.61
CA ILE A 136 -0.61 -4.14 -2.70
C ILE A 136 0.86 -4.06 -3.10
N ILE A 137 1.25 -2.95 -3.72
CA ILE A 137 2.59 -2.76 -4.29
C ILE A 137 3.62 -2.55 -3.19
N SER A 138 3.29 -1.68 -2.23
CA SER A 138 4.14 -1.41 -1.08
C SER A 138 3.34 -0.73 0.03
N CYS A 139 3.85 -0.79 1.25
CA CYS A 139 3.29 -0.04 2.38
C CYS A 139 4.40 0.60 3.21
N GLN A 140 4.14 1.80 3.69
CA GLN A 140 5.04 2.58 4.54
C GLN A 140 4.31 2.91 5.84
N SER A 141 4.89 2.55 6.98
CA SER A 141 4.36 2.92 8.29
C SER A 141 4.71 4.37 8.59
N LYS A 142 3.75 5.18 9.05
CA LYS A 142 3.95 6.54 9.57
C LYS A 142 4.53 6.53 10.99
N VAL A 143 5.25 5.48 11.37
CA VAL A 143 5.88 5.39 12.68
C VAL A 143 7.02 6.39 12.67
N GLU A 144 6.90 7.47 13.44
CA GLU A 144 8.09 8.15 13.94
C GLU A 144 8.93 7.07 14.61
N PRO A 145 10.19 6.82 14.20
CA PRO A 145 10.94 5.67 14.64
C PRO A 145 10.96 5.62 16.16
N SER A 146 10.32 4.60 16.73
CA SER A 146 10.48 4.29 18.15
C SER A 146 11.98 4.24 18.44
N PRO A 147 12.49 4.85 19.52
CA PRO A 147 13.92 4.82 19.81
C PRO A 147 14.36 3.37 19.81
N LYS A 148 15.34 3.04 18.95
CA LYS A 148 16.02 1.74 18.99
C LYS A 148 16.36 1.50 20.46
N LYS A 149 15.89 0.40 21.04
CA LYS A 149 16.39 -0.04 22.34
C LYS A 149 17.88 -0.30 22.14
N GLU A 150 18.69 0.70 22.43
CA GLU A 150 20.14 0.58 22.51
C GLU A 150 20.45 -0.48 23.55
N ASN A 151 21.21 -1.49 23.14
CA ASN A 151 21.54 -2.63 23.97
C ASN A 151 22.22 -2.13 25.27
N ARG A 152 21.63 -2.51 26.40
CA ARG A 152 22.16 -2.29 27.75
C ARG A 152 23.46 -3.07 27.94
N LEU A 153 24.61 -2.56 27.51
CA LEU A 153 25.92 -2.90 28.11
C LEU A 153 27.05 -1.99 27.60
N ASN A 154 26.97 -0.68 27.81
CA ASN A 154 28.13 0.23 27.72
C ASN A 154 27.79 1.55 28.41
N LYS A 155 27.66 1.53 29.74
CA LYS A 155 27.68 2.77 30.54
C LYS A 155 29.04 2.85 31.21
N PRO A 156 29.87 3.87 30.95
CA PRO A 156 31.15 4.00 31.62
C PRO A 156 30.91 4.19 33.13
N ILE A 157 31.62 3.41 33.94
CA ILE A 157 31.65 3.53 35.40
C ILE A 157 32.14 4.95 35.72
N ARG A 158 31.29 5.81 36.28
CA ARG A 158 31.74 7.08 36.87
C ARG A 158 32.64 6.74 38.05
N ARG A 159 33.96 6.89 37.88
CA ARG A 159 34.88 6.97 39.00
C ARG A 159 34.52 8.22 39.79
N TYR A 160 34.08 8.04 41.03
CA TYR A 160 34.03 9.14 42.00
C TYR A 160 35.48 9.56 42.28
N THR A 161 35.85 10.78 41.92
CA THR A 161 37.05 11.43 42.45
C THR A 161 36.64 12.18 43.71
N ASN A 162 37.19 11.75 44.85
CA ASN A 162 37.02 12.39 46.14
C ASN A 162 37.67 13.78 46.11
N ALA A 163 36.89 14.82 46.38
CA ALA A 163 37.39 16.18 46.62
C ALA A 163 37.35 16.46 48.11
N THR A 164 38.53 16.47 48.72
CA THR A 164 38.81 16.91 50.09
C THR A 164 38.50 18.40 50.21
N SER A 165 37.49 18.80 51.01
CA SER A 165 37.33 20.21 51.40
C SER A 165 38.09 20.47 52.69
N MET A 166 39.21 21.19 52.57
CA MET A 166 39.92 21.82 53.68
C MET A 166 39.03 22.87 54.36
N ALA A 167 39.24 22.99 55.67
CA ALA A 167 38.54 23.84 56.62
C ALA A 167 38.66 25.34 56.30
N LYS A 168 37.64 26.10 56.69
CA LYS A 168 37.78 27.51 57.04
C LYS A 168 37.01 27.82 58.31
N HIS A 169 37.79 28.05 59.37
CA HIS A 169 37.38 28.71 60.61
C HIS A 169 36.76 30.08 60.30
N GLN A 170 35.66 30.41 60.98
CA GLN A 170 35.35 31.81 61.31
C GLN A 170 34.59 31.89 62.65
N ASN A 171 35.15 32.75 63.51
CA ASN A 171 34.86 33.05 64.91
C ASN A 171 33.41 33.43 65.22
N ILE A 172 32.96 33.08 66.44
CA ILE A 172 32.43 34.01 67.45
C ILE A 172 32.99 33.55 68.81
#